data_AF-A0A952VUX8-F1
#
_entry.id   AF-A0A952VUX8-F1
#
_cell.length_a   1.000
_cell.length_b   1.000
_cell.length_c   1.000
_cell.angle_alpha   90.00
_cell.angle_beta   90.00
_cell.angle_gamma   90.00
#
_symmetry.space_group_name_H-M   'P 1'
#
loop_
_entity.id
_entity.type
_entity.pdbx_description
1 polymer ?
#
loop_
_entity_poly.entity_id
_entity_poly.type
_entity_poly.pdbx_seq_one_letter_code
_entity_poly.pdbx_strand_id
1 'polypeptide(L)' 'MNIRDMERLGLQDGAKVRLTSDRGSLQLGVQPDQSIAPGTCFFPEHFNEPPVKDLMPVTVDATTGVPSFKQIWVSVEQA' A
#
# COMPACT_ATOMS: atom_id res chain seq x y z
N MET A 1 7.99 1.38 -4.14
CA MET A 1 8.46 1.41 -2.73
C MET A 1 9.78 2.17 -2.70
N ASN A 2 10.00 3.04 -1.71
CA ASN A 2 11.26 3.75 -1.60
C ASN A 2 12.44 2.77 -1.40
N ILE A 3 13.59 3.05 -2.02
CA ILE A 3 14.78 2.19 -1.97
C ILE A 3 15.23 1.93 -0.53
N ARG A 4 15.17 2.95 0.34
CA ARG A 4 15.59 2.81 1.76
C ARG A 4 14.69 1.86 2.55
N ASP A 5 13.40 1.81 2.20
CA ASP A 5 12.48 0.85 2.81
C ASP A 5 12.73 -0.57 2.30
N MET A 6 13.02 -0.72 1.01
CA MET A 6 13.38 -2.01 0.45
C MET A 6 14.66 -2.57 1.09
N GLU A 7 15.70 -1.74 1.25
CA GLU A 7 16.94 -2.11 1.94
C GLU A 7 16.68 -2.51 3.40
N ARG A 8 15.91 -1.70 4.14
CA ARG A 8 15.54 -1.98 5.53
C ARG A 8 14.76 -3.29 5.70
N LEU A 9 13.94 -3.64 4.71
CA LEU A 9 13.12 -4.85 4.69
C LEU A 9 13.81 -6.04 4.00
N GLY A 10 15.03 -5.88 3.47
CA GLY A 10 15.75 -6.94 2.74
C GLY A 10 15.07 -7.36 1.43
N LEU A 11 14.35 -6.46 0.77
CA LEU A 11 13.57 -6.74 -0.44
C LEU A 11 14.33 -6.40 -1.71
N GLN A 12 14.13 -7.23 -2.72
CA GLN A 12 14.59 -6.99 -4.10
C GLN A 12 13.42 -6.58 -5.00
N ASP A 13 13.73 -6.06 -6.19
CA ASP A 13 12.71 -5.79 -7.21
C ASP A 13 11.93 -7.08 -7.55
N GLY A 14 10.61 -6.97 -7.63
CA GLY A 14 9.69 -8.09 -7.83
C GLY A 14 9.44 -8.97 -6.60
N ALA A 15 10.11 -8.73 -5.46
CA ALA A 15 9.90 -9.54 -4.26
C ALA A 15 8.44 -9.52 -3.80
N LYS A 16 7.93 -10.68 -3.38
CA LYS A 16 6.56 -10.78 -2.84
C LYS A 16 6.54 -10.30 -1.38
N VAL A 17 5.60 -9.42 -1.09
CA VAL A 17 5.32 -8.93 0.26
C VAL A 17 3.88 -9.21 0.63
N ARG A 18 3.62 -9.41 1.91
CA ARG A 18 2.29 -9.36 2.49
C ARG A 18 2.04 -7.94 2.99
N LEU A 19 0.92 -7.39 2.55
CA LEU A 19 0.39 -6.09 2.96
C LEU A 19 -0.82 -6.32 3.85
N THR A 20 -0.81 -5.79 5.07
CA THR A 20 -1.88 -6.02 6.05
C THR A 20 -2.43 -4.70 6.58
N SER A 21 -3.75 -4.63 6.73
CA SER A 21 -4.53 -3.54 7.32
C SER A 21 -5.52 -4.08 8.35
N ASP A 22 -6.32 -3.20 8.94
CA ASP A 22 -7.47 -3.59 9.77
C ASP A 22 -8.59 -4.31 8.98
N ARG A 23 -8.62 -4.15 7.66
CA ARG A 23 -9.60 -4.79 6.76
C ARG A 23 -9.17 -6.14 6.19
N GLY A 24 -7.91 -6.54 6.35
CA GLY A 24 -7.40 -7.82 5.87
C GLY A 24 -5.96 -7.75 5.36
N SER A 25 -5.55 -8.77 4.61
CA SER A 25 -4.22 -8.84 4.01
C SER A 25 -4.24 -9.36 2.58
N LEU A 26 -3.23 -8.99 1.80
CA LEU A 26 -3.00 -9.48 0.44
C LEU A 26 -1.50 -9.64 0.16
N GLN A 27 -1.16 -10.39 -0.88
CA GLN A 27 0.22 -10.53 -1.34
C GLN A 27 0.42 -9.90 -2.72
N LEU A 28 1.47 -9.11 -2.88
CA LEU A 28 1.82 -8.49 -4.16
C LEU A 28 3.33 -8.36 -4.35
N GLY A 29 3.77 -8.04 -5.57
CA GLY A 29 5.18 -7.74 -5.86
C GLY A 29 5.51 -6.28 -5.53
N VAL A 30 6.76 -6.00 -5.14
CA VAL A 30 7.26 -4.63 -4.95
C VAL A 30 8.16 -4.21 -6.11
N GLN A 31 8.18 -2.90 -6.38
CA GLN A 31 9.11 -2.26 -7.33
C GLN A 31 9.77 -1.05 -6.66
N PRO A 32 11.07 -0.78 -6.90
CA PRO A 32 11.73 0.43 -6.41
C PRO A 32 11.17 1.69 -7.08
N ASP A 33 10.93 2.73 -6.27
CA ASP A 33 10.48 4.04 -6.74
C ASP A 33 11.07 5.13 -5.84
N GLN A 34 11.92 5.99 -6.41
CA GLN A 34 12.55 7.11 -5.70
C GLN A 34 11.66 8.35 -5.62
N SER A 35 10.56 8.40 -6.38
CA SER A 35 9.65 9.55 -6.40
C SER A 35 8.73 9.59 -5.16
N ILE A 36 8.57 8.46 -4.47
CA ILE A 36 7.74 8.37 -3.27
C ILE A 36 8.57 8.55 -2.00
N ALA A 37 7.96 9.15 -0.98
CA ALA A 37 8.61 9.41 0.29
C ALA A 37 8.95 8.09 1.04
N PRO A 38 10.05 8.05 1.80
CA PRO A 38 10.31 6.93 2.73
C PRO A 38 9.14 6.71 3.70
N GLY A 39 8.87 5.44 4.03
CA GLY A 39 7.76 5.04 4.88
C GLY A 39 6.40 5.03 4.18
N THR A 40 6.35 5.25 2.86
CA THR A 40 5.11 5.25 2.08
C THR A 40 5.10 4.19 0.99
N CYS A 41 3.90 3.72 0.67
CA CYS A 41 3.63 2.86 -0.47
C CYS A 41 2.61 3.53 -1.38
N PHE A 42 2.73 3.29 -2.69
CA PHE A 42 1.80 3.77 -3.69
C PHE A 42 1.28 2.58 -4.48
N PHE A 43 -0.03 2.59 -4.77
CA PHE A 43 -0.70 1.56 -5.54
C PHE A 43 -1.61 2.25 -6.57
N PRO A 44 -1.60 1.79 -7.84
CA PRO A 44 -2.55 2.28 -8.81
C PRO A 44 -3.97 1.81 -8.46
N GLU A 45 -4.96 2.66 -8.75
CA GLU A 45 -6.38 2.31 -8.58
C GLU A 45 -6.83 1.26 -9.61
N HIS A 46 -6.21 1.27 -10.79
CA HIS A 46 -6.45 0.30 -11.87
C HIS A 46 -5.37 -0.78 -11.89
N PHE A 47 -5.71 -1.96 -12.44
CA PHE A 47 -4.80 -3.10 -12.62
C PHE A 47 -4.18 -3.64 -11.32
N ASN A 48 -4.94 -3.62 -10.23
CA ASN A 48 -4.51 -4.09 -8.91
C ASN A 48 -5.15 -5.44 -8.57
N GLU A 49 -4.85 -6.53 -9.27
CA GLU A 49 -5.29 -7.87 -8.83
C GLU A 49 -4.19 -8.53 -7.97
N PRO A 50 -4.39 -8.75 -6.66
CA PRO A 50 -5.62 -8.54 -5.86
C PRO A 50 -5.87 -7.07 -5.42
N PRO A 51 -7.14 -6.64 -5.28
CA PRO A 51 -7.54 -5.24 -5.13
C PRO A 51 -7.09 -4.62 -3.81
N VAL A 52 -6.05 -3.76 -3.86
CA VAL A 52 -5.54 -3.04 -2.69
C VAL A 52 -6.59 -2.12 -2.05
N LYS A 53 -7.53 -1.61 -2.85
CA LYS A 53 -8.66 -0.81 -2.36
C LYS A 53 -9.52 -1.54 -1.32
N ASP A 54 -9.54 -2.88 -1.31
CA ASP A 54 -10.33 -3.65 -0.36
C ASP A 54 -9.72 -3.61 1.05
N LEU A 55 -8.46 -3.19 1.16
CA LEU A 55 -7.82 -2.88 2.44
C LEU A 55 -8.20 -1.50 2.98
N MET A 56 -8.79 -0.60 2.18
CA MET A 56 -8.97 0.81 2.54
C MET A 56 -10.33 1.07 3.22
N PRO A 57 -10.37 1.79 4.36
CA PRO A 57 -11.62 2.32 4.88
C PRO A 57 -12.11 3.49 4.01
N VAL A 58 -13.42 3.65 3.91
CA VAL A 58 -14.05 4.84 3.35
C VAL A 58 -14.67 5.62 4.50
N THR A 59 -14.23 6.87 4.69
CA THR A 59 -14.88 7.82 5.58
C THR A 59 -15.58 8.89 4.76
N VAL A 60 -16.75 9.35 5.20
CA VAL A 60 -17.51 10.39 4.50
C VAL A 60 -17.47 11.65 5.34
N ASP A 61 -17.04 12.76 4.74
CA ASP A 61 -17.03 14.04 5.41
C ASP A 61 -18.47 14.48 5.74
N ALA A 62 -18.74 14.76 7.02
CA ALA A 62 -20.10 15.02 7.49
C ALA A 62 -20.68 16.36 7.00
N THR A 63 -19.84 17.28 6.52
CA THR A 63 -20.29 18.61 6.06
C THR A 63 -20.56 18.62 4.56
N THR A 64 -19.67 18.02 3.78
CA THR A 64 -19.64 18.07 2.31
C THR A 64 -20.16 16.80 1.64
N GLY A 65 -20.20 15.68 2.37
CA GLY A 65 -20.55 14.36 1.82
C GLY A 65 -19.45 13.71 0.96
N VAL A 66 -18.25 14.29 0.90
CA VAL A 66 -17.15 13.77 0.08
C VAL A 66 -16.53 12.53 0.74
N PRO A 67 -16.35 11.40 0.00
CA PRO A 67 -15.66 10.22 0.52
C PRO A 67 -14.14 10.40 0.50
N SER A 68 -13.48 9.97 1.58
CA SER A 68 -12.04 9.87 1.71
C SER A 68 -11.64 8.40 1.86
N PHE A 69 -10.78 7.94 0.95
CA PHE A 69 -10.32 6.55 0.86
C PHE A 69 -8.92 6.44 0.24
N LYS A 70 -8.15 7.54 0.22
CA LYS A 70 -6.86 7.60 -0.51
C LYS A 70 -5.65 7.22 0.33
N GLN A 71 -5.82 7.01 1.63
CA GLN A 71 -4.72 6.77 2.57
C GLN A 71 -5.13 5.79 3.67
N ILE A 72 -4.21 4.90 4.02
CA ILE A 72 -4.35 3.94 5.11
C ILE A 72 -2.98 3.57 5.67
N TRP A 73 -2.95 3.18 6.95
CA TRP A 73 -1.80 2.55 7.59
C TRP A 73 -1.78 1.04 7.34
N VAL A 74 -0.62 0.54 6.92
CA VAL A 74 -0.41 -0.86 6.61
C VAL A 74 0.88 -1.37 7.23
N SER A 75 0.93 -2.65 7.59
CA SER A 75 2.18 -3.36 7.81
C SER A 75 2.63 -4.03 6.53
N VAL A 76 3.94 -4.06 6.32
CA VAL A 76 4.59 -4.72 5.19
C VAL A 76 5.57 -5.74 5.74
N GLU A 77 5.43 -6.98 5.32
CA GLU A 77 6.31 -8.09 5.69
C GLU A 77 6.66 -8.93 4.45
N GLN A 78 7.81 -9.60 4.49
CA GLN A 78 8.19 -10.52 3.42
C GLN A 78 7.20 -11.70 3.39
N ALA A 79 6.71 -12.06 2.20
CA ALA A 79 5.69 -13.09 2.03
C ALA A 79 6.23 -14.52 2.14
#